data_AF-A0A950FLI9-F1
#
_entry.id   AF-A0A950FLI9-F1
#
_cell.length_a   1.000
_cell.length_b   1.000
_cell.length_c   1.000
_cell.angle_alpha   90.00
_cell.angle_beta   90.00
_cell.angle_gamma   90.00
#
_symmetry.space_group_name_H-M   'P 1'
#
loop_
_entity.id
_entity.type
_entity.pdbx_description
1 polymer ?
#
loop_
_entity_poly.entity_id
_entity_poly.type
_entity_poly.pdbx_seq_one_letter_code
_entity_poly.pdbx_strand_id
1 'polypeptide(L)'
;MRRPLILLFAIIVSGLVVSVAPAQDTASQSSNSQQRLDIAAARAQRKAIVGQNMYLTEAQAKVFWPLYDAYERRMDKIEDRHIREINNYVASYKNLTDASANQKLDEVLSIQQARLQTQQEYVPKFRAVLPGVVVTRFFQIDNKLRAMVQCNIAQIVPLAQPPSSASGTNPGNP
;
A
#
# COMPACT_ATOMS: atom_id res chain seq x y z
N MET A 1 27.53 7.00 -23.96
CA MET A 1 28.07 8.03 -23.05
C MET A 1 28.67 9.16 -23.86
N ARG A 2 27.98 10.31 -23.97
CA ARG A 2 28.53 11.57 -24.50
C ARG A 2 27.79 12.74 -23.83
N ARG A 3 28.49 13.49 -22.96
CA ARG A 3 28.13 14.85 -22.53
C ARG A 3 28.95 15.83 -23.36
N PRO A 4 28.32 16.91 -23.86
CA PRO A 4 28.88 18.26 -23.65
C PRO A 4 27.72 19.29 -23.50
N LEU A 5 27.82 20.54 -23.09
CA LEU A 5 28.90 21.51 -22.92
C LEU A 5 28.33 22.61 -22.00
N ILE A 6 29.13 23.09 -21.04
CA ILE A 6 28.79 24.21 -20.16
C ILE A 6 28.98 25.52 -20.93
N LEU A 7 27.97 26.38 -20.94
CA LEU A 7 28.10 27.77 -21.38
C LEU A 7 27.86 28.70 -20.18
N LEU A 8 28.96 29.26 -19.69
CA LEU A 8 29.03 30.37 -18.75
C LEU A 8 28.51 31.64 -19.42
N PHE A 9 27.45 32.24 -18.87
CA PHE A 9 27.18 33.66 -19.01
C PHE A 9 27.33 34.30 -17.63
N ALA A 10 28.26 35.25 -17.54
CA ALA A 10 28.48 36.06 -16.35
C ALA A 10 28.00 37.50 -16.61
N ILE A 11 27.79 38.20 -15.50
CA ILE A 11 27.62 39.67 -15.32
C ILE A 11 26.16 40.13 -15.61
N ILE A 12 25.42 40.77 -14.69
CA ILE A 12 25.70 42.02 -13.96
C ILE A 12 24.99 42.04 -12.58
N VAL A 13 25.70 42.57 -11.57
CA VAL A 13 25.22 42.91 -10.21
C VAL A 13 24.80 44.39 -10.14
N SER A 14 23.60 44.67 -9.61
CA SER A 14 23.15 45.89 -8.88
C SER A 14 21.61 45.87 -8.83
N GLY A 15 20.85 46.11 -7.76
CA GLY A 15 21.08 46.41 -6.35
C GLY A 15 19.69 46.69 -5.73
N LEU A 16 19.42 46.10 -4.56
CA LEU A 16 18.38 46.36 -3.52
C LEU A 16 17.06 47.11 -3.86
N VAL A 17 15.91 46.48 -3.55
CA VAL A 17 15.09 46.76 -2.34
C VAL A 17 14.12 45.61 -2.05
N VAL A 18 13.97 45.32 -0.75
CA VAL A 18 13.24 44.21 -0.16
C VAL A 18 11.73 44.46 -0.15
N SER A 19 10.95 43.47 -0.57
CA SER A 19 9.58 43.26 -0.09
C SER A 19 9.44 41.79 0.27
N VAL A 20 9.67 41.47 1.55
CA VAL A 20 9.24 40.19 2.13
C VAL A 20 7.74 40.32 2.34
N ALA A 21 6.97 39.91 1.33
CA ALA A 21 5.59 39.50 1.56
C ALA A 21 5.62 38.15 2.29
N PRO A 22 4.81 37.93 3.34
CA PRO A 22 4.66 36.60 3.90
C PRO A 22 4.05 35.71 2.82
N ALA A 23 4.87 34.86 2.21
CA ALA A 23 4.40 33.81 1.34
C ALA A 23 3.47 32.93 2.17
N GLN A 24 2.22 32.87 1.71
CA GLN A 24 1.13 32.17 2.36
C GLN A 24 1.53 30.71 2.63
N ASP A 25 1.46 30.33 3.90
CA ASP A 25 1.32 28.95 4.36
C ASP A 25 0.15 28.30 3.61
N THR A 26 0.46 27.70 2.47
CA THR A 26 -0.47 26.83 1.72
C THR A 26 -0.02 25.37 1.78
N ALA A 27 0.91 25.06 2.70
CA ALA A 27 1.36 23.70 2.98
C ALA A 27 0.43 23.00 3.97
N SER A 28 -0.88 22.92 3.67
CA SER A 28 -1.82 22.10 4.46
C SER A 28 -3.08 21.64 3.72
N GLN A 29 -3.33 22.09 2.48
CA GLN A 29 -4.49 21.64 1.69
C GLN A 29 -4.16 20.67 0.55
N SER A 30 -2.88 20.39 0.27
CA SER A 30 -2.47 19.51 -0.83
C SER A 30 -2.42 18.01 -0.48
N SER A 31 -2.45 17.64 0.80
CA SER A 31 -2.24 16.25 1.25
C SER A 31 -3.41 15.32 0.90
N ASN A 32 -4.65 15.80 0.95
CA ASN A 32 -5.82 14.97 0.64
C ASN A 32 -6.07 14.78 -0.87
N SER A 33 -5.70 15.75 -1.71
CA SER A 33 -5.82 15.64 -3.17
C SER A 33 -4.68 14.83 -3.79
N GLN A 34 -3.44 14.97 -3.31
CA GLN A 34 -2.32 14.15 -3.77
C GLN A 34 -2.50 12.67 -3.38
N GLN A 35 -2.91 12.37 -2.14
CA GLN A 35 -3.08 10.98 -1.68
C GLN A 35 -4.28 10.28 -2.36
N ARG A 36 -5.31 11.03 -2.78
CA ARG A 36 -6.43 10.48 -3.58
C ARG A 36 -6.03 10.19 -5.03
N LEU A 37 -4.98 10.83 -5.54
CA LEU A 37 -4.49 10.61 -6.91
C LEU A 37 -3.77 9.26 -7.09
N ASP A 38 -3.37 8.58 -6.00
CA ASP A 38 -2.60 7.34 -6.12
C ASP A 38 -3.43 6.04 -5.96
N ILE A 39 -4.58 6.07 -5.27
CA ILE A 39 -5.41 4.86 -5.07
C ILE A 39 -6.15 4.45 -6.34
N ALA A 40 -6.74 5.42 -7.06
CA ALA A 40 -7.43 5.15 -8.31
C ALA A 40 -6.45 4.65 -9.39
N ALA A 41 -5.24 5.22 -9.44
CA ALA A 41 -4.16 4.77 -10.31
C ALA A 41 -3.71 3.34 -9.97
N ALA A 42 -3.52 3.03 -8.68
CA ALA A 42 -3.16 1.67 -8.24
C ALA A 42 -4.23 0.63 -8.60
N ARG A 43 -5.52 0.97 -8.44
CA ARG A 43 -6.64 0.10 -8.85
C ARG A 43 -6.64 -0.13 -10.36
N ALA A 44 -6.47 0.93 -11.15
CA ALA A 44 -6.40 0.83 -12.60
C ALA A 44 -5.21 -0.03 -13.05
N GLN A 45 -4.04 0.18 -12.45
CA GLN A 45 -2.83 -0.61 -12.73
C GLN A 45 -3.03 -2.09 -12.38
N ARG A 46 -3.61 -2.38 -11.22
CA ARG A 46 -3.95 -3.76 -10.83
C ARG A 46 -4.88 -4.41 -11.85
N LYS A 47 -5.96 -3.73 -12.25
CA LYS A 47 -6.91 -4.23 -13.25
C LYS A 47 -6.23 -4.49 -14.60
N ALA A 48 -5.33 -3.59 -15.01
CA ALA A 48 -4.53 -3.76 -16.22
C ALA A 48 -3.62 -4.98 -16.16
N ILE A 49 -2.89 -5.19 -15.05
CA ILE A 49 -2.02 -6.37 -14.87
C ILE A 49 -2.84 -7.65 -14.90
N VAL A 50 -3.99 -7.69 -14.22
CA VAL A 50 -4.89 -8.86 -14.27
C VAL A 50 -5.34 -9.11 -15.71
N GLY A 51 -5.82 -8.08 -16.41
CA GLY A 51 -6.28 -8.21 -17.79
C GLY A 51 -5.20 -8.73 -18.74
N GLN A 52 -3.97 -8.21 -18.65
CA GLN A 52 -2.84 -8.62 -19.48
C GLN A 52 -2.38 -10.07 -19.23
N ASN A 53 -2.64 -10.61 -18.03
CA ASN A 53 -2.10 -11.90 -17.62
C ASN A 53 -3.14 -13.02 -17.56
N MET A 54 -4.44 -12.72 -17.68
CA MET A 54 -5.51 -13.71 -17.56
C MET A 54 -5.78 -14.50 -18.85
N TYR A 55 -5.51 -13.92 -20.01
CA TYR A 55 -5.76 -14.54 -21.33
C TYR A 55 -7.20 -15.08 -21.50
N LEU A 56 -8.19 -14.29 -21.08
CA LEU A 56 -9.60 -14.65 -21.17
C LEU A 56 -10.09 -14.62 -22.62
N THR A 57 -10.98 -15.55 -22.97
CA THR A 57 -11.83 -15.37 -24.16
C THR A 57 -12.85 -14.27 -23.91
N GLU A 58 -13.46 -13.73 -24.96
CA GLU A 58 -14.49 -12.70 -24.84
C GLU A 58 -15.66 -13.14 -23.94
N ALA A 59 -16.12 -14.39 -24.10
CA ALA A 59 -17.17 -14.97 -23.27
C ALA A 59 -16.78 -15.07 -21.79
N GLN A 60 -15.53 -15.49 -21.51
CA GLN A 60 -15.02 -15.55 -20.15
C GLN A 60 -14.85 -14.16 -19.53
N ALA A 61 -14.36 -13.18 -20.29
CA ALA A 61 -14.19 -11.81 -19.84
C ALA A 61 -15.53 -11.18 -19.43
N LYS A 62 -16.60 -11.43 -20.20
CA LYS A 62 -17.95 -10.90 -19.94
C LYS A 62 -18.50 -11.33 -18.57
N VAL A 63 -18.20 -12.55 -18.12
CA VAL A 63 -18.62 -13.05 -16.80
C VAL A 63 -17.58 -12.78 -15.70
N PHE A 64 -16.30 -12.71 -16.04
CA PHE A 64 -15.20 -12.47 -15.10
C PHE A 64 -15.22 -11.05 -14.53
N TRP A 65 -15.28 -10.03 -15.39
CA TRP A 65 -15.08 -8.64 -14.96
C TRP A 65 -16.09 -8.14 -13.92
N PRO A 66 -17.40 -8.44 -14.04
CA PRO A 66 -18.36 -8.05 -13.00
C PRO A 66 -18.06 -8.68 -11.63
N LEU A 67 -17.64 -9.95 -11.60
CA LEU A 67 -17.25 -10.64 -10.36
C LEU A 67 -15.93 -10.10 -9.80
N TYR A 68 -14.95 -9.84 -10.67
CA TYR A 68 -13.69 -9.20 -10.32
C TYR A 68 -13.93 -7.83 -9.67
N ASP A 69 -14.72 -6.96 -10.30
CA ASP A 69 -15.00 -5.63 -9.76
C ASP A 69 -15.72 -5.71 -8.41
N ALA A 70 -16.62 -6.70 -8.23
CA ALA A 70 -17.28 -6.93 -6.95
C ALA A 70 -16.34 -7.47 -5.87
N TYR A 71 -15.40 -8.34 -6.22
CA TYR A 71 -14.36 -8.87 -5.34
C TYR A 71 -13.41 -7.75 -4.89
N GLU A 72 -12.87 -6.99 -5.85
CA GLU A 72 -11.93 -5.90 -5.59
C GLU A 72 -12.56 -4.82 -4.71
N ARG A 73 -13.83 -4.44 -4.93
CA ARG A 73 -14.53 -3.50 -4.04
C ARG A 73 -14.61 -3.97 -2.58
N ARG A 74 -14.67 -5.28 -2.33
CA ARG A 74 -14.63 -5.80 -0.95
C ARG A 74 -13.21 -5.82 -0.40
N MET A 75 -12.23 -6.22 -1.21
CA MET A 75 -10.82 -6.19 -0.83
C MET A 75 -10.36 -4.76 -0.53
N ASP A 76 -10.71 -3.79 -1.36
CA ASP A 76 -10.41 -2.37 -1.18
C ASP A 76 -10.80 -1.86 0.21
N LYS A 77 -12.00 -2.22 0.70
CA LYS A 77 -12.44 -1.82 2.05
C LYS A 77 -11.57 -2.40 3.15
N ILE A 78 -11.08 -3.62 2.95
CA ILE A 78 -10.18 -4.31 3.89
C ILE A 78 -8.77 -3.68 3.82
N GLU A 79 -8.30 -3.33 2.63
CA GLU A 79 -7.00 -2.65 2.46
C GLU A 79 -7.03 -1.22 3.01
N ASP A 80 -8.12 -0.48 2.84
CA ASP A 80 -8.30 0.84 3.45
C ASP A 80 -8.22 0.75 4.99
N ARG A 81 -8.77 -0.33 5.58
CA ARG A 81 -8.67 -0.63 7.01
C ARG A 81 -7.21 -0.92 7.42
N HIS A 82 -6.51 -1.71 6.62
CA HIS A 82 -5.10 -2.05 6.88
C HIS A 82 -4.17 -0.83 6.78
N ILE A 83 -4.37 0.05 5.79
CA ILE A 83 -3.59 1.28 5.65
C ILE A 83 -3.78 2.18 6.87
N ARG A 84 -5.03 2.34 7.35
CA ARG A 84 -5.29 3.10 8.58
C ARG A 84 -4.58 2.49 9.77
N GLU A 85 -4.61 1.17 9.91
CA GLU A 85 -3.96 0.47 11.01
C GLU A 85 -2.43 0.61 10.97
N ILE A 86 -1.82 0.47 9.79
CA ILE A 86 -0.38 0.71 9.58
C ILE A 86 -0.02 2.14 10.00
N ASN A 87 -0.78 3.15 9.55
CA ASN A 87 -0.51 4.55 9.90
C ASN A 87 -0.62 4.79 11.40
N ASN A 88 -1.66 4.23 12.04
CA ASN A 88 -1.87 4.33 13.49
C ASN A 88 -0.72 3.66 14.26
N TYR A 89 -0.28 2.50 13.82
CA TYR A 89 0.85 1.79 14.42
C TYR A 89 2.15 2.59 14.29
N VAL A 90 2.49 3.04 13.09
CA VAL A 90 3.72 3.83 12.83
C VAL A 90 3.74 5.13 13.63
N ALA A 91 2.57 5.71 13.94
CA ALA A 91 2.49 6.89 14.81
C ALA A 91 2.79 6.59 16.30
N SER A 92 2.55 5.36 16.77
CA SER A 92 2.61 5.00 18.20
C SER A 92 3.63 3.93 18.59
N TYR A 93 4.30 3.29 17.63
CA TYR A 93 5.09 2.05 17.85
C TYR A 93 6.20 2.16 18.92
N LYS A 94 6.70 3.37 19.18
CA LYS A 94 7.74 3.61 20.20
C LYS A 94 7.21 3.57 21.63
N ASN A 95 5.92 3.83 21.82
CA ASN A 95 5.28 4.03 23.12
C ASN A 95 4.03 3.16 23.27
N LEU A 96 4.12 1.90 22.81
CA LEU A 96 3.02 0.95 22.97
C LEU A 96 2.91 0.51 24.43
N THR A 97 1.69 0.56 24.95
CA THR A 97 1.30 -0.21 26.14
C THR A 97 0.89 -1.62 25.71
N ASP A 98 0.95 -2.60 26.62
CA ASP A 98 0.52 -3.98 26.34
C ASP A 98 -0.91 -4.03 25.78
N ALA A 99 -1.83 -3.25 26.37
CA ALA A 99 -3.20 -3.17 25.89
C ALA A 99 -3.27 -2.68 24.43
N SER A 100 -2.53 -1.61 24.10
CA SER A 100 -2.49 -1.10 22.72
C SER A 100 -1.78 -2.05 21.77
N ALA A 101 -0.74 -2.76 22.21
CA ALA A 101 -0.02 -3.73 21.40
C ALA A 101 -0.92 -4.92 21.04
N ASN A 102 -1.66 -5.45 22.01
CA ASN A 102 -2.63 -6.52 21.82
C ASN A 102 -3.71 -6.11 20.81
N GLN A 103 -4.29 -4.91 20.98
CA GLN A 103 -5.31 -4.40 20.05
C GLN A 103 -4.79 -4.28 18.62
N LYS A 104 -3.56 -3.78 18.42
CA LYS A 104 -2.94 -3.63 17.09
C LYS A 104 -2.70 -5.01 16.45
N LEU A 105 -2.21 -5.98 17.22
CA LEU A 105 -1.98 -7.33 16.73
C LEU A 105 -3.31 -8.03 16.36
N ASP A 106 -4.32 -7.95 17.23
CA ASP A 106 -5.65 -8.50 16.98
C ASP A 106 -6.29 -7.89 15.72
N GLU A 107 -6.12 -6.58 15.52
CA GLU A 107 -6.60 -5.87 14.33
C GLU A 107 -5.95 -6.43 13.06
N VAL A 108 -4.62 -6.55 13.02
CA VAL A 108 -3.89 -7.11 11.87
C VAL A 108 -4.28 -8.55 11.58
N LEU A 109 -4.47 -9.39 12.61
CA LEU A 109 -4.96 -10.76 12.44
C LEU A 109 -6.40 -10.78 11.90
N SER A 110 -7.28 -9.91 12.40
CA SER A 110 -8.66 -9.82 11.92
C SER A 110 -8.75 -9.36 10.46
N ILE A 111 -7.84 -8.47 10.02
CA ILE A 111 -7.74 -8.03 8.63
C ILE A 111 -7.32 -9.20 7.74
N GLN A 112 -6.32 -9.99 8.15
CA GLN A 112 -5.92 -11.21 7.43
C GLN A 112 -7.07 -12.20 7.31
N GLN A 113 -7.80 -12.42 8.39
CA GLN A 113 -8.99 -13.28 8.40
C GLN A 113 -10.08 -12.77 7.43
N ALA A 114 -10.36 -11.46 7.42
CA ALA A 114 -11.33 -10.85 6.52
C ALA A 114 -10.95 -11.01 5.04
N ARG A 115 -9.65 -10.90 4.71
CA ARG A 115 -9.14 -11.18 3.35
C ARG A 115 -9.41 -12.64 2.98
N LEU A 116 -9.04 -13.58 3.85
CA LEU A 116 -9.22 -15.01 3.56
C LEU A 116 -10.70 -15.37 3.39
N GLN A 117 -11.57 -14.86 4.28
CA GLN A 117 -13.03 -15.07 4.17
C GLN A 117 -13.59 -14.51 2.86
N THR A 118 -13.15 -13.32 2.44
CA THR A 118 -13.58 -12.74 1.16
C THR A 118 -13.12 -13.60 -0.01
N GLN A 119 -11.90 -14.14 0.02
CA GLN A 119 -11.45 -15.10 -1.00
C GLN A 119 -12.31 -16.38 -1.00
N GLN A 120 -12.53 -16.97 0.18
CA GLN A 120 -13.35 -18.18 0.33
C GLN A 120 -14.78 -17.98 -0.16
N GLU A 121 -15.36 -16.79 0.03
CA GLU A 121 -16.71 -16.47 -0.47
C GLU A 121 -16.74 -16.34 -2.01
N TYR A 122 -15.70 -15.75 -2.62
CA TYR A 122 -15.71 -15.45 -4.05
C TYR A 122 -15.18 -16.59 -4.92
N VAL A 123 -14.31 -17.45 -4.42
CA VAL A 123 -13.80 -18.61 -5.17
C VAL A 123 -14.93 -19.48 -5.73
N PRO A 124 -15.95 -19.89 -4.96
CA PRO A 124 -17.10 -20.63 -5.49
C PRO A 124 -17.90 -19.84 -6.54
N LYS A 125 -18.08 -18.52 -6.36
CA LYS A 125 -18.80 -17.66 -7.31
C LYS A 125 -18.10 -17.61 -8.67
N PHE A 126 -16.77 -17.49 -8.67
CA PHE A 126 -15.98 -17.57 -9.91
C PHE A 126 -16.05 -18.97 -10.54
N ARG A 127 -15.93 -20.03 -9.74
CA ARG A 127 -15.99 -21.43 -10.24
C ARG A 127 -17.35 -21.80 -10.83
N ALA A 128 -18.42 -21.13 -10.42
CA ALA A 128 -19.75 -21.35 -10.99
C ALA A 128 -19.86 -20.90 -12.46
N VAL A 129 -18.99 -20.00 -12.92
CA VAL A 129 -19.10 -19.37 -14.26
C VAL A 129 -17.82 -19.46 -15.10
N LEU A 130 -16.72 -19.97 -14.53
CA LEU A 130 -15.43 -20.08 -15.20
C LEU A 130 -14.76 -21.44 -14.93
N PRO A 131 -13.97 -21.98 -15.88
CA PRO A 131 -13.17 -23.17 -15.65
C PRO A 131 -12.22 -23.02 -14.46
N GLY A 132 -12.02 -24.09 -13.70
CA GLY A 132 -11.19 -24.08 -12.49
C GLY A 132 -9.76 -23.55 -12.72
N VAL A 133 -9.15 -23.84 -13.86
CA VAL A 133 -7.82 -23.34 -14.23
C VAL A 133 -7.80 -21.81 -14.36
N VAL A 134 -8.85 -21.21 -14.96
CA VAL A 134 -8.98 -19.76 -15.10
C VAL A 134 -9.11 -19.11 -13.72
N VAL A 135 -9.93 -19.68 -12.85
CA VAL A 135 -10.11 -19.18 -11.48
C VAL A 135 -8.80 -19.27 -10.68
N THR A 136 -8.12 -20.42 -10.72
CA THR A 136 -6.82 -20.61 -10.05
C THR A 136 -5.79 -19.59 -10.55
N ARG A 137 -5.71 -19.36 -11.86
CA ARG A 137 -4.80 -18.38 -12.46
C ARG A 137 -5.06 -16.97 -11.92
N PHE A 138 -6.32 -16.56 -11.82
CA PHE A 138 -6.67 -15.26 -11.23
C PHE A 138 -6.14 -15.12 -9.80
N PHE A 139 -6.42 -16.08 -8.93
CA PHE A 139 -5.97 -16.01 -7.53
C PHE A 139 -4.45 -16.14 -7.38
N GLN A 140 -3.75 -16.80 -8.31
CA GLN A 140 -2.29 -16.77 -8.37
C GLN A 140 -1.75 -15.37 -8.72
N ILE A 141 -2.37 -14.68 -9.69
CA ILE A 141 -2.01 -13.30 -10.05
C ILE A 141 -2.27 -12.36 -8.87
N ASP A 142 -3.47 -12.44 -8.26
CA ASP A 142 -3.82 -11.62 -7.11
C ASP A 142 -2.87 -11.83 -5.92
N ASN A 143 -2.51 -13.08 -5.63
CA ASN A 143 -1.53 -13.39 -4.57
C ASN A 143 -0.15 -12.79 -4.87
N LYS A 144 0.33 -12.85 -6.12
CA LYS A 144 1.61 -12.24 -6.51
C LYS A 144 1.60 -10.71 -6.33
N LEU A 145 0.52 -10.05 -6.75
CA LEU A 145 0.35 -8.61 -6.56
C LEU A 145 0.35 -8.24 -5.07
N ARG A 146 -0.37 -9.01 -4.26
CA ARG A 146 -0.43 -8.80 -2.81
C ARG A 146 0.91 -9.03 -2.12
N ALA A 147 1.67 -10.04 -2.52
CA ALA A 147 2.99 -10.32 -1.96
C ALA A 147 3.96 -9.15 -2.18
N MET A 148 3.91 -8.50 -3.35
CA MET A 148 4.72 -7.29 -3.61
C MET A 148 4.33 -6.12 -2.70
N VAL A 149 3.03 -5.89 -2.50
CA VAL A 149 2.55 -4.86 -1.55
C VAL A 149 2.99 -5.20 -0.13
N GLN A 150 2.88 -6.46 0.28
CA GLN A 150 3.29 -6.90 1.61
C GLN A 150 4.81 -6.73 1.83
N CYS A 151 5.63 -6.95 0.81
CA CYS A 151 7.06 -6.69 0.86
C CYS A 151 7.34 -5.20 1.13
N ASN A 152 6.65 -4.30 0.43
CA ASN A 152 6.78 -2.86 0.65
C ASN A 152 6.33 -2.46 2.07
N ILE A 153 5.21 -3.03 2.56
CA ILE A 153 4.73 -2.80 3.92
C ILE A 153 5.78 -3.26 4.95
N ALA A 154 6.36 -4.44 4.76
CA ALA A 154 7.38 -4.98 5.67
C ALA A 154 8.64 -4.10 5.76
N GLN A 155 8.95 -3.32 4.72
CA GLN A 155 10.08 -2.39 4.73
C GLN A 155 9.80 -1.10 5.52
N ILE A 156 8.54 -0.67 5.58
CA ILE A 156 8.17 0.63 6.20
C ILE A 156 7.63 0.48 7.62
N VAL A 157 7.12 -0.69 7.99
CA VAL A 157 6.57 -0.94 9.32
C VAL A 157 7.72 -1.27 10.28
N PRO A 158 8.02 -0.44 11.29
CA PRO A 158 9.07 -0.71 12.26
C PRO A 158 8.66 -1.83 13.22
N LEU A 159 9.63 -2.41 13.93
CA LEU A 159 9.34 -3.33 15.03
C LEU A 159 8.93 -2.54 16.29
N ALA A 160 8.06 -3.15 17.10
CA ALA A 160 7.75 -2.63 18.43
C ALA A 160 9.02 -2.63 19.29
N GLN A 161 9.15 -1.65 20.17
CA GLN A 161 10.28 -1.63 21.10
C GLN A 161 10.20 -2.81 22.08
N PRO A 162 11.34 -3.40 22.47
CA PRO A 162 11.34 -4.37 23.54
C PRO A 162 10.86 -3.72 24.85
N PRO A 163 10.24 -4.49 25.76
CA PRO A 163 9.90 -3.98 27.10
C PRO A 163 11.15 -3.43 27.79
N SER A 164 10.99 -2.36 28.59
CA SER A 164 12.07 -1.53 29.17
C SER A 164 13.01 -2.22 30.18
N SER A 165 13.07 -3.55 30.22
CA SER A 165 13.91 -4.35 31.11
C SER A 165 15.08 -5.07 30.42
N ALA A 166 15.40 -4.73 29.17
CA ALA A 166 16.58 -5.26 28.47
C ALA A 166 17.89 -4.45 28.69
N SER A 167 17.93 -3.56 29.68
CA SER A 167 19.16 -2.92 30.16
C SER A 167 19.63 -3.53 31.48
N GLY A 168 19.60 -4.85 31.58
CA GLY A 168 20.19 -5.62 32.66
C GLY A 168 21.31 -6.50 32.12
N THR A 169 22.55 -6.03 32.27
CA THR A 169 23.81 -6.79 32.23
C THR A 169 23.97 -7.81 31.07
N ASN A 170 24.91 -7.53 30.18
CA ASN A 170 25.64 -8.58 29.48
C ASN A 170 26.89 -8.91 30.32
N PRO A 171 26.86 -9.84 31.30
CA PRO A 171 28.07 -10.32 31.94
C PRO A 171 28.66 -11.42 31.05
N GLY A 172 29.76 -11.10 30.37
CA GLY A 172 30.63 -12.10 29.77
C GLY A 172 30.33 -12.38 28.31
N ASN A 173 31.12 -11.72 27.46
CA ASN A 173 31.65 -12.42 26.30
C ASN A 173 32.99 -13.04 26.76
N PRO A 174 33.18 -14.37 26.70
CA PRO A 174 34.50 -14.98 26.84
C PRO A 174 35.44 -14.60 25.69
#